data_AF-A0A243Q748-F1
#
_entry.id   AF-A0A243Q748-F1
#
_cell.length_a   1.000
_cell.length_b   1.000
_cell.length_c   1.000
_cell.angle_alpha   90.00
_cell.angle_beta   90.00
_cell.angle_gamma   90.00
#
_symmetry.space_group_name_H-M   'P 1'
#
loop_
_entity.id
_entity.type
_entity.pdbx_description
1 polymer ?
#
loop_
_entity_poly.entity_id
_entity_poly.type
_entity_poly.pdbx_seq_one_letter_code
_entity_poly.pdbx_strand_id
1 'polypeptide(L)'
;APARLLSKDYCELLIRADFGPMLGSGPARTAEERRVVRRMDAVLAGRDPEAVLGADPGPCREHLRRDRQAGIIIAYGAAPRSSIGPATQVAKRVSDAVIAGQPRFAGATALAQWTEQGADRVKMIVFFYEQ
;
A
#
# COMPACT_ATOMS: atom_id res chain seq x y z
N ALA A 1 17.91 -14.72 -13.94
CA ALA A 1 17.59 -15.38 -12.66
C ALA A 1 16.22 -14.89 -12.21
N PRO A 2 15.40 -15.68 -11.47
CA PRO A 2 14.16 -15.15 -10.89
C PRO A 2 14.48 -13.98 -9.96
N ALA A 3 13.65 -12.95 -9.98
CA ALA A 3 13.81 -11.79 -9.12
C ALA A 3 13.79 -12.23 -7.64
N ARG A 4 14.82 -11.87 -6.88
CA ARG A 4 14.95 -12.22 -5.47
C ARG A 4 14.45 -11.05 -4.63
N LEU A 5 13.60 -11.31 -3.65
CA LEU A 5 13.13 -10.26 -2.72
C LEU A 5 14.29 -9.83 -1.81
N LEU A 6 14.47 -8.51 -1.64
CA LEU A 6 15.29 -7.96 -0.55
C LEU A 6 14.62 -8.33 0.78
N SER A 7 15.08 -9.41 1.42
CA SER A 7 14.36 -9.98 2.56
C SER A 7 14.48 -9.19 3.86
N LYS A 8 15.39 -8.19 3.92
CA LYS A 8 15.65 -7.40 5.13
C LYS A 8 15.22 -5.94 5.06
N ASP A 9 14.97 -5.41 3.85
CA ASP A 9 14.67 -3.99 3.65
C ASP A 9 13.26 -3.81 3.06
N TYR A 10 12.26 -3.75 3.93
CA TYR A 10 10.88 -3.44 3.56
C TYR A 10 10.49 -2.04 4.03
N CYS A 11 9.58 -1.41 3.29
CA CYS A 11 8.91 -0.18 3.71
C CYS A 11 7.55 -0.53 4.33
N GLU A 12 7.28 -0.05 5.53
CA GLU A 12 5.91 -0.02 6.05
C GLU A 12 5.29 1.34 5.76
N LEU A 13 4.16 1.37 5.05
CA LEU A 13 3.48 2.59 4.62
C LEU A 13 2.06 2.60 5.17
N LEU A 14 1.55 3.76 5.57
CA LEU A 14 0.13 3.99 5.84
C LEU A 14 -0.50 4.80 4.73
N ILE A 15 -1.47 4.20 4.07
CA ILE A 15 -2.32 4.89 3.11
C ILE A 15 -3.71 5.07 3.71
N ARG A 16 -4.15 6.32 3.85
CA ARG A 16 -5.53 6.62 4.22
C ARG A 16 -6.45 6.29 3.05
N ALA A 17 -7.51 5.56 3.32
CA ALA A 17 -8.54 5.22 2.34
C ALA A 17 -9.92 5.42 2.97
N ASP A 18 -10.84 6.00 2.22
CA ASP A 18 -12.22 6.10 2.68
C ASP A 18 -12.94 4.77 2.41
N PHE A 19 -13.33 4.09 3.49
CA PHE A 19 -13.91 2.76 3.43
C PHE A 19 -15.28 2.75 2.75
N GLY A 20 -16.08 3.80 2.91
CA GLY A 20 -17.42 3.86 2.31
C GLY A 20 -17.36 3.81 0.78
N PRO A 21 -16.70 4.78 0.13
CA PRO A 21 -16.49 4.78 -1.32
C PRO A 21 -15.75 3.54 -1.82
N MET A 22 -14.76 3.02 -1.08
CA MET A 22 -14.01 1.82 -1.48
C MET A 22 -14.88 0.56 -1.52
N LEU A 23 -15.85 0.42 -0.63
CA LEU A 23 -16.77 -0.73 -0.64
C LEU A 23 -17.82 -0.64 -1.75
N GLY A 24 -18.14 0.58 -2.18
CA GLY A 24 -19.16 0.84 -3.20
C GLY A 24 -18.71 0.58 -4.64
N SER A 25 -19.47 1.14 -5.57
CA SER A 25 -19.18 1.16 -7.00
C SER A 25 -19.43 2.57 -7.56
N GLY A 26 -18.96 2.82 -8.79
CA GLY A 26 -19.22 4.08 -9.49
C GLY A 26 -18.23 5.21 -9.17
N PRO A 27 -18.61 6.47 -9.47
CA PRO A 27 -17.67 7.59 -9.52
C PRO A 27 -16.95 7.89 -8.20
N ALA A 28 -17.62 7.70 -7.07
CA ALA A 28 -17.04 7.91 -5.74
C ALA A 28 -15.87 6.94 -5.49
N ARG A 29 -16.04 5.66 -5.84
CA ARG A 29 -14.97 4.66 -5.74
C ARG A 29 -13.79 5.03 -6.62
N THR A 30 -14.02 5.41 -7.88
CA THR A 30 -12.93 5.77 -8.79
C THR A 30 -12.21 7.04 -8.35
N ALA A 31 -12.91 8.01 -7.75
CA ALA A 31 -12.28 9.18 -7.17
C ALA A 31 -11.37 8.82 -5.99
N GLU A 32 -11.83 7.89 -5.16
CA GLU A 32 -11.10 7.34 -4.01
C GLU A 32 -9.85 6.57 -4.43
N GLU A 33 -9.97 5.64 -5.39
CA GLU A 33 -8.85 4.90 -6.00
C GLU A 33 -7.78 5.86 -6.53
N ARG A 34 -8.19 6.91 -7.26
CA ARG A 34 -7.24 7.94 -7.75
C ARG A 34 -6.59 8.72 -6.62
N ARG A 35 -7.29 8.99 -5.51
CA ARG A 35 -6.71 9.68 -4.36
C ARG A 35 -5.63 8.81 -3.71
N VAL A 36 -5.92 7.53 -3.51
CA VAL A 36 -4.96 6.53 -3.00
C VAL A 36 -3.71 6.47 -3.88
N VAL A 37 -3.87 6.40 -5.20
CA VAL A 37 -2.74 6.38 -6.15
C VAL A 37 -1.90 7.65 -6.06
N ARG A 38 -2.54 8.83 -6.01
CA ARG A 38 -1.82 10.12 -5.84
C ARG A 38 -1.10 10.22 -4.50
N ARG A 39 -1.71 9.70 -3.44
CA ARG A 39 -1.09 9.67 -2.10
C ARG A 39 0.15 8.78 -2.13
N MET A 40 0.04 7.59 -2.70
CA MET A 40 1.20 6.71 -2.90
C MET A 40 2.31 7.42 -3.69
N ASP A 41 1.98 8.09 -4.80
CA ASP A 41 2.97 8.88 -5.57
C ASP A 41 3.70 9.92 -4.70
N ALA A 42 2.96 10.64 -3.83
CA ALA A 42 3.55 11.61 -2.93
C ALA A 42 4.50 10.98 -1.90
N VAL A 43 4.16 9.81 -1.34
CA VAL A 43 5.03 9.06 -0.42
C VAL A 43 6.31 8.64 -1.12
N LEU A 44 6.17 8.05 -2.30
CA LEU A 44 7.27 7.57 -3.12
C LEU A 44 8.22 8.69 -3.56
N ALA A 45 7.68 9.88 -3.82
CA ALA A 45 8.45 11.08 -4.15
C ALA A 45 9.03 11.80 -2.91
N GLY A 46 8.83 11.26 -1.70
CA GLY A 46 9.28 11.89 -0.46
C GLY A 46 8.53 13.17 -0.08
N ARG A 47 7.42 13.49 -0.76
CA ARG A 47 6.56 14.66 -0.47
C ARG A 47 5.60 14.43 0.69
N ASP A 48 5.56 13.19 1.19
CA ASP A 48 4.71 12.78 2.31
C ASP A 48 5.42 11.78 3.23
N PRO A 49 6.43 12.23 3.98
CA PRO A 49 7.27 11.35 4.80
C PRO A 49 6.53 10.77 6.03
N GLU A 50 5.47 11.44 6.50
CA GLU A 50 4.66 11.03 7.66
C GLU A 50 3.85 9.74 7.42
N ALA A 51 3.63 9.37 6.15
CA ALA A 51 2.96 8.14 5.79
C ALA A 51 3.88 6.91 5.77
N VAL A 52 5.18 7.05 6.03
CA VAL A 52 6.11 5.93 6.20
C VAL A 52 6.18 5.60 7.70
N LEU A 53 5.80 4.39 8.08
CA LEU A 53 5.87 3.89 9.46
C LEU A 53 7.05 2.93 9.67
N GLY A 54 7.43 2.70 10.92
CA GLY A 54 8.32 1.59 11.32
C GLY A 54 9.80 1.96 11.47
N ALA A 55 10.59 0.99 11.92
CA ALA A 55 11.99 1.13 12.33
C ALA A 55 12.87 1.66 11.20
N ASP A 56 13.63 2.72 11.53
CA ASP A 56 14.46 3.54 10.64
C ASP A 56 13.91 3.73 9.21
N PRO A 57 13.23 4.84 8.90
CA PRO A 57 12.81 5.13 7.53
C PRO A 57 14.00 5.34 6.56
N GLY A 58 15.25 5.34 7.02
CA GLY A 58 16.47 5.49 6.22
C GLY A 58 16.59 4.50 5.05
N PRO A 59 16.69 3.18 5.30
CA PRO A 59 16.73 2.17 4.24
C PRO A 59 15.51 2.26 3.32
N CYS A 60 14.30 2.41 3.87
CA CYS A 60 13.08 2.57 3.10
C CYS A 60 13.16 3.79 2.15
N ARG A 61 13.53 4.97 2.65
CA ARG A 61 13.70 6.19 1.86
C ARG A 61 14.77 6.04 0.79
N GLU A 62 15.85 5.31 1.07
CA GLU A 62 16.90 5.05 0.09
C GLU A 62 16.43 4.10 -1.02
N HIS A 63 15.68 3.04 -0.70
CA HIS A 63 15.06 2.18 -1.72
C HIS A 63 14.04 2.94 -2.57
N LEU A 64 13.23 3.80 -1.94
CA LEU A 64 12.30 4.70 -2.63
C LEU A 64 13.02 5.69 -3.54
N ARG A 65 14.15 6.26 -3.10
CA ARG A 65 15.00 7.18 -3.89
C ARG A 65 15.63 6.51 -5.11
N ARG A 66 15.96 5.22 -5.01
CA ARG A 66 16.60 4.45 -6.09
C ARG A 66 15.62 3.89 -7.12
N ASP A 67 14.34 4.23 -7.03
CA ASP A 67 13.28 3.81 -7.96
C ASP A 67 13.25 2.29 -8.20
N ARG A 68 13.46 1.50 -7.13
CA ARG A 68 13.46 0.03 -7.24
C ARG A 68 12.05 -0.49 -7.52
N GLN A 69 11.97 -1.59 -8.29
CA GLN A 69 10.72 -2.32 -8.46
C GLN A 69 10.27 -2.95 -7.13
N ALA A 70 8.99 -2.76 -6.82
CA ALA A 70 8.33 -3.32 -5.65
C ALA A 70 7.70 -4.68 -5.99
N GLY A 71 7.85 -5.64 -5.07
CA GLY A 71 7.44 -7.03 -5.26
C GLY A 71 6.19 -7.48 -4.50
N ILE A 72 5.95 -6.99 -3.28
CA ILE A 72 4.82 -7.44 -2.44
C ILE A 72 4.14 -6.25 -1.76
N ILE A 73 2.81 -6.28 -1.71
CA ILE A 73 1.98 -5.39 -0.89
C ILE A 73 1.18 -6.25 0.09
N ILE A 74 1.35 -6.04 1.39
CA ILE A 74 0.42 -6.57 2.41
C ILE A 74 -0.45 -5.43 2.91
N ALA A 75 -1.72 -5.42 2.53
CA ALA A 75 -2.68 -4.38 2.87
C ALA A 75 -3.54 -4.81 4.06
N TYR A 76 -3.60 -3.99 5.12
CA TYR A 76 -4.37 -4.30 6.31
C TYR A 76 -5.56 -3.36 6.48
N GLY A 77 -6.77 -3.92 6.46
CA GLY A 77 -7.98 -3.16 6.73
C GLY A 77 -8.27 -3.09 8.22
N ALA A 78 -8.51 -1.88 8.73
CA ALA A 78 -8.76 -1.67 10.14
C ALA A 78 -10.25 -1.46 10.44
N ALA A 79 -10.83 -2.40 11.18
CA ALA A 79 -12.24 -2.36 11.57
C ALA A 79 -12.50 -3.35 12.73
N PRO A 80 -13.60 -3.20 13.49
CA PRO A 80 -14.03 -4.23 14.44
C PRO A 80 -14.17 -5.61 13.78
N ARG A 81 -14.11 -6.70 14.57
CA ARG A 81 -14.21 -8.08 14.07
C ARG A 81 -15.43 -8.32 13.16
N SER A 82 -16.53 -7.61 13.41
CA SER A 82 -17.75 -7.63 12.58
C SER A 82 -17.52 -7.17 11.13
N SER A 83 -16.37 -6.59 10.81
CA SER A 83 -16.06 -5.93 9.55
C SER A 83 -14.81 -6.49 8.87
N ILE A 84 -14.35 -7.70 9.23
CA ILE A 84 -13.18 -8.37 8.62
C ILE A 84 -13.32 -8.50 7.10
N GLY A 85 -14.49 -8.93 6.62
CA GLY A 85 -14.76 -9.08 5.18
C GLY A 85 -14.63 -7.75 4.44
N PRO A 86 -15.39 -6.71 4.82
CA PRO A 86 -15.25 -5.36 4.26
C PRO A 86 -13.82 -4.81 4.33
N ALA A 87 -13.14 -4.96 5.47
CA ALA A 87 -11.78 -4.47 5.68
C ALA A 87 -10.77 -5.13 4.72
N THR A 88 -10.85 -6.45 4.56
CA THR A 88 -10.05 -7.20 3.60
C THR A 88 -10.35 -6.76 2.16
N GLN A 89 -11.62 -6.48 1.84
CA GLN A 89 -12.01 -6.02 0.51
C GLN A 89 -11.44 -4.62 0.19
N VAL A 90 -11.49 -3.68 1.14
CA VAL A 90 -10.88 -2.34 0.99
C VAL A 90 -9.37 -2.46 0.81
N ALA A 91 -8.71 -3.24 1.66
CA ALA A 91 -7.28 -3.51 1.55
C ALA A 91 -6.90 -4.04 0.15
N LYS A 92 -7.66 -5.01 -0.37
CA LYS A 92 -7.44 -5.54 -1.72
C LYS A 92 -7.60 -4.45 -2.78
N ARG A 93 -8.66 -3.65 -2.72
CA ARG A 93 -8.92 -2.59 -3.71
C ARG A 93 -7.85 -1.50 -3.70
N VAL A 94 -7.37 -1.12 -2.51
CA VAL A 94 -6.25 -0.18 -2.37
C VAL A 94 -5.00 -0.74 -3.04
N SER A 95 -4.67 -2.00 -2.79
CA SER A 95 -3.53 -2.66 -3.45
C SER A 95 -3.67 -2.72 -4.97
N ASP A 96 -4.84 -3.14 -5.47
CA ASP A 96 -5.13 -3.23 -6.91
C ASP A 96 -4.99 -1.86 -7.58
N ALA A 97 -5.53 -0.81 -6.95
CA ALA A 97 -5.44 0.56 -7.45
C ALA A 97 -3.99 1.06 -7.49
N VAL A 98 -3.20 0.79 -6.44
CA VAL A 98 -1.77 1.15 -6.42
C VAL A 98 -1.01 0.40 -7.51
N ILE A 99 -1.19 -0.92 -7.64
CA ILE A 99 -0.50 -1.72 -8.66
C ILE A 99 -0.83 -1.21 -10.07
N ALA A 100 -2.11 -0.96 -10.36
CA ALA A 100 -2.53 -0.48 -11.66
C ALA A 100 -2.08 0.96 -11.95
N GLY A 101 -2.01 1.81 -10.91
CA GLY A 101 -1.72 3.23 -11.03
C GLY A 101 -0.23 3.60 -10.95
N GLN A 102 0.66 2.66 -10.59
CA GLN A 102 2.05 2.95 -10.30
C GLN A 102 2.99 1.95 -11.01
N PRO A 103 3.72 2.37 -12.07
CA PRO A 103 4.58 1.49 -12.86
C PRO A 103 5.60 0.69 -12.05
N ARG A 104 6.09 1.23 -10.92
CA ARG A 104 7.05 0.56 -10.03
C ARG A 104 6.50 -0.67 -9.31
N PHE A 105 5.18 -0.82 -9.25
CA PHE A 105 4.51 -1.99 -8.70
C PHE A 105 3.99 -2.92 -9.81
N ALA A 106 4.36 -2.69 -11.07
CA ALA A 106 3.99 -3.59 -12.16
C ALA A 106 4.57 -4.99 -11.88
N GLY A 107 3.69 -5.98 -11.75
CA GLY A 107 4.07 -7.36 -11.38
C GLY A 107 4.21 -7.61 -9.87
N ALA A 108 3.91 -6.63 -9.02
CA ALA A 108 3.82 -6.86 -7.58
C ALA A 108 2.64 -7.78 -7.25
N THR A 109 2.84 -8.67 -6.28
CA THR A 109 1.76 -9.52 -5.73
C THR A 109 1.15 -8.84 -4.51
N ALA A 110 -0.18 -8.71 -4.49
CA ALA A 110 -0.90 -8.14 -3.36
C ALA A 110 -1.57 -9.23 -2.50
N LEU A 111 -1.36 -9.14 -1.19
CA LEU A 111 -2.12 -9.89 -0.18
C LEU A 111 -2.91 -8.89 0.67
N ALA A 112 -4.18 -9.18 0.91
CA ALA A 112 -5.04 -8.37 1.77
C ALA A 112 -5.35 -9.15 3.04
N GLN A 113 -5.15 -8.51 4.19
CA GLN A 113 -5.40 -9.08 5.51
C GLN A 113 -6.11 -8.05 6.41
N TRP A 114 -6.45 -8.47 7.62
CA TRP A 114 -7.04 -7.64 8.67
C TRP A 114 -6.13 -7.68 9.91
N THR A 115 -5.94 -6.56 10.60
CA THR A 115 -4.96 -6.44 11.71
C THR A 115 -5.51 -5.97 13.06
N GLU A 116 -6.83 -5.84 13.24
CA GLU A 116 -7.42 -5.20 14.44
C GLU A 116 -6.97 -3.75 14.70
N GLN A 117 -6.10 -3.15 13.85
CA GLN A 117 -5.44 -1.87 14.14
C GLN A 117 -5.71 -0.78 13.09
N GLY A 118 -6.26 0.37 13.54
CA GLY A 118 -6.17 1.68 12.87
C GLY A 118 -7.34 2.10 11.96
N ALA A 119 -8.54 2.34 12.51
CA ALA A 119 -9.74 2.71 11.73
C ALA A 119 -9.45 3.79 10.67
N ASP A 120 -9.84 3.55 9.41
CA ASP A 120 -9.65 4.43 8.23
C ASP A 120 -8.33 4.31 7.42
N ARG A 121 -7.43 3.40 7.79
CA ARG A 121 -6.13 3.24 7.09
C ARG A 121 -5.95 1.85 6.53
N VAL A 122 -5.21 1.80 5.43
CA VAL A 122 -4.60 0.60 4.89
C VAL A 122 -3.11 0.68 5.13
N LYS A 123 -2.59 -0.15 6.04
CA LYS A 123 -1.15 -0.36 6.20
C LYS A 123 -0.68 -1.25 5.05
N MET A 124 0.34 -0.82 4.32
CA MET A 124 0.96 -1.51 3.20
C MET A 124 2.42 -1.83 3.53
N ILE A 125 2.79 -3.11 3.57
CA ILE A 125 4.20 -3.51 3.64
C ILE A 125 4.71 -3.74 2.22
N VAL A 126 5.71 -2.96 1.82
CA VAL A 126 6.31 -2.96 0.48
C VAL A 126 7.70 -3.57 0.55
N PHE A 127 7.90 -4.66 -0.20
CA PHE A 127 9.21 -5.29 -0.39
C PHE A 127 9.77 -4.91 -1.76
N PHE A 128 11.08 -4.73 -1.88
CA PHE A 128 11.74 -4.43 -3.16
C PHE A 128 12.46 -5.65 -3.72
N TYR A 129 12.64 -5.73 -5.04
CA TYR A 129 13.50 -6.74 -5.66
C TYR A 129 14.99 -6.34 -5.59
N GLU A 130 15.86 -7.34 -5.41
CA GLU A 130 17.28 -7.25 -5.70
C GLU A 130 17.47 -6.95 -7.20
N GLN A 131 18.37 -6.01 -7.52
CA GLN A 131 18.77 -5.71 -8.89
C GLN A 131 20.10 -6.41 -9.19
#